data_AF-M1WGQ3-F1
#
_entry.id   AF-M1WGQ3-F1
#
_cell.length_a   1.000
_cell.length_b   1.000
_cell.length_c   1.000
_cell.angle_alpha   90.00
_cell.angle_beta   90.00
_cell.angle_gamma   90.00
#
_symmetry.space_group_name_H-M   'P 1'
#
loop_
_entity.id
_entity.type
_entity.pdbx_description
1 polymer ?
#
loop_
_entity_poly.entity_id
_entity_poly.type
_entity_poly.pdbx_seq_one_letter_code
_entity_poly.pdbx_strand_id
1 'polypeptide(L)'
;MLIKDMLLEAEQNGQPSFSFEYFPPKTAQGVQNLYERIDRMYNLGPKFIDITWGAGGRIAELTCEMVLQAQSVYGLETCMHLTCTDMGLDKVNDALQRAYKAGCTNILALRGDPPRAQEQWTATEDGFQYARDLVKHIRATYGAHFDIGVAGYPEGCDDNKDEDQLLDHLKEKVDMGASFIVTQMFYDADNFIRWLRKVRERGITIPVLPGIMPIATYASFLRRAKHMQCKVPEAWMAALEPVKNDDVAVREIGTTLVAEMCRKLLANGIYHLHFYTMNLAQATRMVLDELNWAPCAERPLKHALPWKQSKALGRRDEDVRPIFWRNRNRSYVLRTQDWDEFPNGRWGDSRSPAFGELDAYGIGLTGTNEANRNKWGEPTTVQEIADIFVRYLNQEIDSLPWSEAPLTSEADAIKDRLIALNKRGLLTINSQPAVDGVRSSHPVHGWGPSNGFVYQKAYLELLVPASIFTEVAKRLQTKPTLTYYAVTKDGELHTNAPSDGPNAVTWGVFPGKEIVQPTIVESVSFLAWRDEAFRLGTDWAHCFESNTASRVLLDKVMDEWYLINVVNNDFHENDTIFDLFEGLEVTELDTPTAS
;
A
#
# COMPACT_ATOMS: atom_id res chain seq x y z
N MET A 1 -1.22 9.37 -12.50
CA MET A 1 -0.07 10.26 -12.77
C MET A 1 0.78 9.52 -13.77
N LEU A 2 1.19 10.21 -14.84
CA LEU A 2 1.92 9.57 -15.92
C LEU A 2 3.38 9.37 -15.50
N ILE A 3 3.95 8.21 -15.81
CA ILE A 3 5.33 7.88 -15.45
C ILE A 3 6.31 8.90 -16.02
N LYS A 4 6.14 9.35 -17.27
CA LYS A 4 6.98 10.38 -17.89
C LYS A 4 7.11 11.65 -17.03
N ASP A 5 6.03 12.06 -16.35
CA ASP A 5 6.02 13.27 -15.52
C ASP A 5 6.82 13.04 -14.23
N MET A 6 6.69 11.85 -13.62
CA MET A 6 7.48 11.45 -12.45
C MET A 6 8.99 11.39 -12.76
N LEU A 7 9.34 10.95 -13.97
CA LEU A 7 10.73 10.84 -14.41
C LEU A 7 11.34 12.22 -14.66
N LEU A 8 10.59 13.10 -15.31
CA LEU A 8 11.00 14.50 -15.51
C LEU A 8 11.17 15.23 -14.18
N GLU A 9 10.27 14.99 -13.21
CA GLU A 9 10.40 15.55 -11.85
C GLU A 9 11.71 15.10 -11.18
N ALA A 10 12.04 13.81 -11.26
CA ALA A 10 13.27 13.27 -10.66
C ALA A 10 14.52 13.87 -11.32
N GLU A 11 14.52 14.00 -12.64
CA GLU A 11 15.62 14.58 -13.42
C GLU A 11 15.81 16.07 -13.13
N GLN A 12 14.71 16.84 -13.06
CA GLN A 12 14.74 18.28 -12.74
C GLN A 12 15.24 18.58 -11.32
N ASN A 13 14.85 17.76 -10.35
CA ASN A 13 15.24 17.93 -8.96
C ASN A 13 16.62 17.34 -8.64
N GLY A 14 17.20 16.56 -9.57
CA GLY A 14 18.43 15.79 -9.34
C GLY A 14 18.30 14.77 -8.20
N GLN A 15 17.06 14.43 -7.80
CA GLN A 15 16.80 13.54 -6.69
C GLN A 15 16.55 12.13 -7.20
N PRO A 16 17.31 11.13 -6.74
CA PRO A 16 17.11 9.76 -7.18
C PRO A 16 15.74 9.23 -6.76
N SER A 17 15.14 8.45 -7.64
CA SER A 17 13.87 7.76 -7.44
C SER A 17 13.93 6.33 -7.99
N PHE A 18 12.92 5.53 -7.68
CA PHE A 18 12.88 4.13 -8.10
C PHE A 18 11.46 3.58 -8.21
N SER A 19 11.34 2.43 -8.86
CA SER A 19 10.11 1.65 -9.02
C SER A 19 10.39 0.17 -8.79
N PHE A 20 9.32 -0.62 -8.61
CA PHE A 20 9.42 -2.07 -8.38
C PHE A 20 8.61 -2.86 -9.39
N GLU A 21 9.16 -3.94 -9.94
CA GLU A 21 8.39 -4.92 -10.73
C GLU A 21 8.02 -6.15 -9.89
N TYR A 22 6.78 -6.60 -10.05
CA TYR A 22 6.22 -7.82 -9.50
C TYR A 22 5.58 -8.68 -10.59
N PHE A 23 5.49 -9.98 -10.35
CA PHE A 23 4.81 -10.91 -11.26
C PHE A 23 3.65 -11.64 -10.58
N PRO A 24 2.56 -11.96 -11.31
CA PRO A 24 1.42 -12.69 -10.76
C PRO A 24 1.84 -14.06 -10.18
N PRO A 25 1.59 -14.33 -8.89
CA PRO A 25 1.85 -15.64 -8.29
C PRO A 25 0.95 -16.72 -8.89
N LYS A 26 1.41 -17.98 -8.82
CA LYS A 26 0.66 -19.12 -9.38
C LYS A 26 -0.45 -19.65 -8.45
N THR A 27 -0.43 -19.27 -7.16
CA THR A 27 -1.34 -19.79 -6.13
C THR A 27 -2.02 -18.64 -5.39
N ALA A 28 -3.24 -18.88 -4.90
CA ALA A 28 -4.00 -17.87 -4.13
C ALA A 28 -3.24 -17.41 -2.88
N GLN A 29 -2.60 -18.34 -2.14
CA GLN A 29 -1.74 -18.00 -1.02
C GLN A 29 -0.55 -17.12 -1.47
N GLY A 30 0.03 -17.40 -2.63
CA GLY A 30 1.11 -16.59 -3.19
C GLY A 30 0.65 -15.16 -3.49
N VAL A 31 -0.58 -14.98 -3.97
CA VAL A 31 -1.19 -13.66 -4.21
C VAL A 31 -1.33 -12.88 -2.91
N GLN A 32 -1.88 -13.49 -1.85
CA GLN A 32 -2.00 -12.82 -0.54
C GLN A 32 -0.63 -12.43 0.03
N ASN A 33 0.34 -13.35 0.01
CA ASN A 33 1.70 -13.07 0.47
C ASN A 33 2.37 -11.94 -0.34
N LEU A 34 2.02 -11.79 -1.63
CA LEU A 34 2.53 -10.71 -2.46
C LEU A 34 1.85 -9.37 -2.14
N TYR A 35 0.55 -9.35 -1.92
CA TYR A 35 -0.17 -8.14 -1.49
C TYR A 35 0.35 -7.59 -0.17
N GLU A 36 0.55 -8.43 0.84
CA GLU A 36 1.20 -8.02 2.10
C GLU A 36 2.61 -7.46 1.86
N ARG A 37 3.36 -8.04 0.90
CA ARG A 37 4.69 -7.56 0.55
C ARG A 37 4.65 -6.22 -0.15
N ILE A 38 3.72 -6.02 -1.08
CA ILE A 38 3.48 -4.74 -1.76
C ILE A 38 3.16 -3.67 -0.71
N ASP A 39 2.31 -3.99 0.27
CA ASP A 39 1.96 -3.05 1.33
C ASP A 39 3.16 -2.67 2.22
N ARG A 40 4.02 -3.63 2.57
CA ARG A 40 5.29 -3.33 3.27
C ARG A 40 6.25 -2.52 2.41
N MET A 41 6.37 -2.85 1.13
CA MET A 41 7.29 -2.18 0.20
C MET A 41 6.79 -0.80 -0.26
N TYR A 42 5.49 -0.50 -0.11
CA TYR A 42 4.94 0.86 -0.23
C TYR A 42 5.70 1.84 0.68
N ASN A 43 6.00 1.40 1.91
CA ASN A 43 6.72 2.22 2.89
C ASN A 43 8.19 2.45 2.53
N LEU A 44 8.71 1.89 1.44
CA LEU A 44 10.03 2.26 0.91
C LEU A 44 9.95 3.51 0.02
N GLY A 45 8.75 3.90 -0.45
CA GLY A 45 8.55 5.09 -1.29
C GLY A 45 8.83 4.92 -2.78
N PRO A 46 8.45 3.81 -3.44
CA PRO A 46 8.54 3.72 -4.90
C PRO A 46 7.63 4.76 -5.56
N LYS A 47 8.04 5.32 -6.72
CA LYS A 47 7.20 6.24 -7.50
C LYS A 47 6.04 5.53 -8.20
N PHE A 48 6.27 4.30 -8.64
CA PHE A 48 5.27 3.41 -9.23
C PHE A 48 5.72 1.94 -9.08
N ILE A 49 4.81 1.01 -9.37
CA ILE A 49 5.11 -0.41 -9.50
C ILE A 49 4.72 -0.94 -10.88
N ASP A 50 5.36 -2.01 -11.31
CA ASP A 50 5.04 -2.73 -12.54
C ASP A 50 4.46 -4.10 -12.18
N ILE A 51 3.45 -4.52 -12.92
CA ILE A 51 2.89 -5.87 -12.81
C ILE A 51 3.04 -6.56 -14.16
N THR A 52 3.85 -7.62 -14.18
CA THR A 52 4.16 -8.35 -15.41
C THR A 52 2.93 -9.04 -15.97
N TRP A 53 2.91 -9.19 -17.29
CA TRP A 53 1.88 -9.92 -18.02
C TRP A 53 2.33 -11.33 -18.34
N GLY A 54 1.55 -12.33 -17.94
CA GLY A 54 1.72 -13.70 -18.42
C GLY A 54 0.91 -13.93 -19.70
N ALA A 55 1.56 -14.31 -20.80
CA ALA A 55 0.84 -14.67 -22.02
C ALA A 55 -0.07 -15.89 -21.80
N GLY A 56 -1.39 -15.72 -22.06
CA GLY A 56 -2.39 -16.79 -22.11
C GLY A 56 -3.18 -17.08 -20.81
N GLY A 57 -4.51 -16.94 -20.88
CA GLY A 57 -5.47 -17.50 -19.91
C GLY A 57 -5.55 -16.82 -18.54
N ARG A 58 -5.76 -17.63 -17.48
CA ARG A 58 -6.02 -17.20 -16.07
C ARG A 58 -5.00 -16.23 -15.47
N ILE A 59 -3.76 -16.21 -15.98
CA ILE A 59 -2.69 -15.31 -15.47
C ILE A 59 -2.88 -13.86 -15.94
N ALA A 60 -3.47 -13.66 -17.12
CA ALA A 60 -3.82 -12.34 -17.63
C ALA A 60 -4.93 -11.68 -16.78
N GLU A 61 -5.95 -12.46 -16.40
CA GLU A 61 -7.03 -11.99 -15.53
C GLU A 61 -6.52 -11.53 -14.17
N LEU A 62 -5.60 -12.30 -13.57
CA LEU A 62 -4.96 -11.97 -12.31
C LEU A 62 -4.11 -10.69 -12.40
N THR A 63 -3.46 -10.43 -13.55
CA THR A 63 -2.71 -9.17 -13.75
C THR A 63 -3.63 -7.96 -13.63
N CYS A 64 -4.76 -7.98 -14.34
CA CYS A 64 -5.75 -6.90 -14.28
C CYS A 64 -6.37 -6.76 -12.87
N GLU A 65 -6.62 -7.85 -12.16
CA GLU A 65 -7.09 -7.81 -10.76
C GLU A 65 -6.06 -7.19 -9.83
N MET A 66 -4.79 -7.58 -9.97
CA MET A 66 -3.71 -7.02 -9.18
C MET A 66 -3.50 -5.53 -9.45
N VAL A 67 -3.62 -5.07 -10.70
CA VAL A 67 -3.58 -3.64 -11.06
C VAL A 67 -4.72 -2.88 -10.38
N LEU A 68 -5.93 -3.44 -10.38
CA LEU A 68 -7.07 -2.86 -9.68
C LEU A 68 -6.78 -2.74 -8.18
N GLN A 69 -6.31 -3.80 -7.51
CA GLN A 69 -6.00 -3.76 -6.08
C GLN A 69 -4.86 -2.78 -5.74
N ALA A 70 -3.81 -2.74 -6.56
CA ALA A 70 -2.68 -1.83 -6.39
C ALA A 70 -3.11 -0.37 -6.47
N GLN A 71 -3.93 -0.01 -7.45
CA GLN A 71 -4.47 1.35 -7.58
C GLN A 71 -5.50 1.66 -6.48
N SER A 72 -6.46 0.76 -6.25
CA SER A 72 -7.62 1.06 -5.39
C SER A 72 -7.27 1.01 -3.91
N VAL A 73 -6.72 -0.11 -3.43
CA VAL A 73 -6.49 -0.40 -2.01
C VAL A 73 -5.12 0.12 -1.57
N TYR A 74 -4.07 -0.17 -2.33
CA TYR A 74 -2.70 0.18 -1.92
C TYR A 74 -2.27 1.60 -2.32
N GLY A 75 -3.06 2.27 -3.17
CA GLY A 75 -2.78 3.65 -3.58
C GLY A 75 -1.48 3.80 -4.38
N LEU A 76 -1.04 2.75 -5.06
CA LEU A 76 0.20 2.70 -5.84
C LEU A 76 -0.10 2.95 -7.31
N GLU A 77 0.54 3.97 -7.88
CA GLU A 77 0.54 4.13 -9.32
C GLU A 77 1.16 2.88 -9.95
N THR A 78 0.43 2.27 -10.87
CA THR A 78 0.78 0.96 -11.43
C THR A 78 0.95 1.06 -12.94
N CYS A 79 2.03 0.46 -13.45
CA CYS A 79 2.23 0.19 -14.87
C CYS A 79 1.81 -1.25 -15.16
N MET A 80 0.80 -1.42 -16.01
CA MET A 80 0.36 -2.75 -16.42
C MET A 80 1.16 -3.18 -17.65
N HIS A 81 1.85 -4.31 -17.58
CA HIS A 81 2.42 -4.91 -18.79
C HIS A 81 1.29 -5.41 -19.69
N LEU A 82 1.47 -5.32 -21.00
CA LEU A 82 0.53 -5.87 -21.97
C LEU A 82 1.31 -6.43 -23.16
N THR A 83 1.17 -7.73 -23.41
CA THR A 83 1.81 -8.40 -24.55
C THR A 83 0.85 -8.57 -25.72
N CYS A 84 1.40 -8.70 -26.92
CA CYS A 84 0.66 -8.87 -28.16
C CYS A 84 0.60 -10.34 -28.62
N THR A 85 1.54 -11.18 -28.20
CA THR A 85 1.53 -12.63 -28.43
C THR A 85 0.29 -13.29 -27.79
N ASP A 86 -0.43 -14.09 -28.58
CA ASP A 86 -1.69 -14.79 -28.22
C ASP A 86 -2.84 -13.89 -27.72
N MET A 87 -2.76 -12.59 -28.05
CA MET A 87 -3.71 -11.56 -27.66
C MET A 87 -4.35 -10.95 -28.92
N GLY A 88 -5.48 -11.52 -29.36
CA GLY A 88 -6.31 -10.92 -30.41
C GLY A 88 -6.90 -9.57 -29.99
N LEU A 89 -7.39 -8.79 -30.96
CA LEU A 89 -7.89 -7.42 -30.77
C LEU A 89 -8.86 -7.29 -29.59
N ASP A 90 -9.84 -8.18 -29.48
CA ASP A 90 -10.85 -8.14 -28.42
C ASP A 90 -10.25 -8.31 -27.02
N LYS A 91 -9.26 -9.20 -26.87
CA LYS A 91 -8.59 -9.42 -25.57
C LYS A 91 -7.73 -8.23 -25.17
N VAL A 92 -7.06 -7.60 -26.14
CA VAL A 92 -6.31 -6.36 -25.91
C VAL A 92 -7.25 -5.23 -25.49
N ASN A 93 -8.38 -5.08 -26.17
CA ASN A 93 -9.39 -4.08 -25.83
C ASN A 93 -10.00 -4.32 -24.45
N ASP A 94 -10.32 -5.56 -24.10
CA ASP A 94 -10.81 -5.91 -22.76
C ASP A 94 -9.77 -5.56 -21.67
N ALA A 95 -8.50 -5.96 -21.87
CA ALA A 95 -7.43 -5.65 -20.93
C ALA A 95 -7.23 -4.14 -20.74
N LEU A 96 -7.22 -3.37 -21.84
CA LEU A 96 -7.11 -1.91 -21.78
C LEU A 96 -8.34 -1.28 -21.10
N GLN A 97 -9.53 -1.79 -21.36
CA GLN A 97 -10.76 -1.30 -20.72
C GLN A 97 -10.77 -1.59 -19.22
N ARG A 98 -10.28 -2.76 -18.80
CA ARG A 98 -10.11 -3.10 -17.38
C ARG A 98 -9.05 -2.22 -16.72
N ALA A 99 -7.93 -1.96 -17.38
CA ALA A 99 -6.91 -1.03 -16.90
C ALA A 99 -7.49 0.39 -16.72
N TYR A 100 -8.22 0.89 -17.72
CA TYR A 100 -8.90 2.18 -17.67
C TYR A 100 -9.87 2.27 -16.49
N LYS A 101 -10.75 1.27 -16.33
CA LYS A 101 -11.72 1.19 -15.22
C LYS A 101 -11.05 1.09 -13.85
N ALA A 102 -9.87 0.47 -13.77
CA ALA A 102 -9.07 0.42 -12.55
C ALA A 102 -8.40 1.77 -12.20
N GLY A 103 -8.50 2.79 -13.06
CA GLY A 103 -7.79 4.06 -12.91
C GLY A 103 -6.30 3.99 -13.30
N CYS A 104 -5.88 2.91 -13.97
CA CYS A 104 -4.55 2.76 -14.53
C CYS A 104 -4.29 3.81 -15.60
N THR A 105 -3.14 4.46 -15.51
CA THR A 105 -2.72 5.47 -16.50
C THR A 105 -1.42 5.10 -17.19
N ASN A 106 -0.87 3.90 -16.97
CA ASN A 106 0.44 3.52 -17.47
C ASN A 106 0.44 2.07 -18.01
N ILE A 107 0.87 1.89 -19.25
CA ILE A 107 0.95 0.59 -19.92
C ILE A 107 2.38 0.35 -20.42
N LEU A 108 2.97 -0.80 -20.12
CA LEU A 108 4.20 -1.26 -20.76
C LEU A 108 3.83 -2.16 -21.95
N ALA A 109 3.92 -1.62 -23.17
CA ALA A 109 3.58 -2.32 -24.39
C ALA A 109 4.74 -3.23 -24.83
N LEU A 110 4.47 -4.53 -24.87
CA LEU A 110 5.44 -5.58 -25.14
C LEU A 110 4.99 -6.48 -26.29
N ARG A 111 5.94 -7.12 -26.96
CA ARG A 111 5.60 -8.18 -27.93
C ARG A 111 5.08 -9.41 -27.18
N GLY A 112 5.87 -9.90 -26.22
CA GLY A 112 5.67 -11.20 -25.59
C GLY A 112 6.64 -12.23 -26.16
N ASP A 113 6.85 -13.29 -25.38
CA ASP A 113 7.64 -14.45 -25.77
C ASP A 113 6.75 -15.44 -26.52
N PRO A 114 7.27 -16.15 -27.55
CA PRO A 114 6.50 -17.18 -28.24
C PRO A 114 6.03 -18.28 -27.26
N PRO A 115 4.89 -18.93 -27.52
CA PRO A 115 4.39 -20.02 -26.67
C PRO A 115 5.42 -21.14 -26.57
N ARG A 116 5.65 -21.69 -25.36
CA ARG A 116 6.66 -22.73 -25.10
C ARG A 116 6.56 -23.99 -25.98
N ALA A 117 5.41 -24.21 -26.64
CA ALA A 117 5.15 -25.36 -27.49
C ALA A 117 5.43 -25.12 -28.99
N GLN A 118 5.79 -23.90 -29.41
CA GLN A 118 6.04 -23.55 -30.81
C GLN A 118 7.31 -22.69 -30.93
N GLU A 119 8.29 -23.16 -31.72
CA GLU A 119 9.52 -22.41 -32.02
C GLU A 119 9.27 -21.21 -32.95
N GLN A 120 8.15 -21.18 -33.67
CA GLN A 120 7.72 -20.07 -34.52
C GLN A 120 6.27 -19.70 -34.22
N TRP A 121 6.06 -18.46 -33.76
CA TRP A 121 4.73 -17.89 -33.55
C TRP A 121 4.29 -17.11 -34.78
N THR A 122 3.10 -17.43 -35.30
CA THR A 122 2.42 -16.64 -36.33
C THR A 122 1.33 -15.81 -35.68
N ALA A 123 1.29 -14.51 -35.98
CA ALA A 123 0.20 -13.65 -35.51
C ALA A 123 -1.17 -14.20 -35.92
N THR A 124 -2.16 -14.04 -35.05
CA THR A 124 -3.56 -14.30 -35.39
C THR A 124 -3.96 -13.44 -36.59
N GLU A 125 -4.89 -13.91 -37.44
CA GLU A 125 -5.50 -13.05 -38.46
C GLU A 125 -6.03 -11.77 -37.79
N ASP A 126 -5.71 -10.60 -38.37
CA ASP A 126 -5.94 -9.26 -37.82
C ASP A 126 -5.22 -8.91 -36.48
N GLY A 127 -4.19 -9.68 -36.11
CA GLY A 127 -3.46 -9.56 -34.85
C GLY A 127 -2.25 -8.61 -34.83
N PHE A 128 -1.83 -8.25 -33.62
CA PHE A 128 -0.64 -7.45 -33.34
C PHE A 128 0.64 -8.27 -33.53
N GLN A 129 1.56 -7.85 -34.40
CA GLN A 129 2.81 -8.60 -34.66
C GLN A 129 3.97 -8.13 -33.78
N TYR A 130 4.03 -6.83 -33.54
CA TYR A 130 5.11 -6.18 -32.81
C TYR A 130 4.56 -5.26 -31.73
N ALA A 131 5.38 -4.96 -30.72
CA ALA A 131 5.02 -4.01 -29.66
C ALA A 131 4.62 -2.63 -30.22
N ARG A 132 5.18 -2.19 -31.36
CA ARG A 132 4.81 -0.92 -32.02
C ARG A 132 3.34 -0.90 -32.45
N ASP A 133 2.76 -2.05 -32.78
CA ASP A 133 1.37 -2.17 -33.19
C ASP A 133 0.43 -1.92 -31.99
N LEU A 134 0.80 -2.42 -30.81
CA LEU A 134 0.10 -2.10 -29.56
C LEU A 134 0.20 -0.61 -29.22
N VAL A 135 1.39 -0.01 -29.33
CA VAL A 135 1.58 1.44 -29.07
C VAL A 135 0.64 2.26 -29.96
N LYS A 136 0.64 1.97 -31.28
CA LYS A 136 -0.21 2.64 -32.26
C LYS A 136 -1.70 2.47 -31.93
N HIS A 137 -2.12 1.26 -31.58
CA HIS A 137 -3.51 0.97 -31.23
C HIS A 137 -3.97 1.69 -29.97
N ILE A 138 -3.20 1.61 -28.88
CA ILE A 138 -3.52 2.31 -27.63
C ILE A 138 -3.64 3.82 -27.87
N ARG A 139 -2.73 4.41 -28.65
CA ARG A 139 -2.79 5.83 -29.03
C ARG A 139 -4.02 6.17 -29.85
N ALA A 140 -4.40 5.33 -30.81
CA ALA A 140 -5.59 5.53 -31.63
C ALA A 140 -6.89 5.44 -30.81
N THR A 141 -6.95 4.53 -29.83
CA THR A 141 -8.17 4.27 -29.04
C THR A 141 -8.31 5.20 -27.82
N TYR A 142 -7.22 5.46 -27.09
CA TYR A 142 -7.25 6.17 -25.81
C TYR A 142 -6.52 7.53 -25.84
N GLY A 143 -5.95 7.92 -26.98
CA GLY A 143 -5.22 9.19 -27.11
C GLY A 143 -4.08 9.31 -26.10
N ALA A 144 -4.15 10.37 -25.29
CA ALA A 144 -3.14 10.70 -24.28
C ALA A 144 -3.47 10.16 -22.87
N HIS A 145 -4.54 9.36 -22.71
CA HIS A 145 -4.93 8.86 -21.39
C HIS A 145 -3.86 7.96 -20.76
N PHE A 146 -3.33 6.99 -21.52
CA PHE A 146 -2.26 6.11 -21.06
C PHE A 146 -0.89 6.70 -21.38
N ASP A 147 0.01 6.71 -20.42
CA ASP A 147 1.43 6.75 -20.69
C ASP A 147 1.88 5.36 -21.17
N ILE A 148 2.71 5.32 -22.22
CA ILE A 148 3.09 4.05 -22.85
C ILE A 148 4.59 3.86 -22.77
N GLY A 149 5.01 2.85 -22.02
CA GLY A 149 6.39 2.38 -22.00
C GLY A 149 6.64 1.33 -23.08
N VAL A 150 7.90 1.17 -23.48
CA VAL A 150 8.35 0.02 -24.29
C VAL A 150 9.66 -0.57 -23.76
N ALA A 151 9.92 -1.84 -24.06
CA ALA A 151 11.17 -2.49 -23.66
C ALA A 151 12.38 -2.03 -24.51
N GLY A 152 13.54 -1.91 -23.86
CA GLY A 152 14.86 -1.72 -24.47
C GLY A 152 15.85 -2.82 -24.08
N TYR A 153 16.83 -3.12 -24.93
CA TYR A 153 17.73 -4.27 -24.75
C TYR A 153 19.20 -3.84 -24.92
N PRO A 154 19.89 -3.43 -23.84
CA PRO A 154 21.28 -2.96 -23.91
C PRO A 154 22.31 -4.00 -24.36
N GLU A 155 21.93 -5.27 -24.34
CA GLU A 155 22.79 -6.43 -24.70
C GLU A 155 22.16 -7.30 -25.81
N GLY A 156 21.14 -6.78 -26.50
CA GLY A 156 20.37 -7.52 -27.51
C GLY A 156 19.24 -8.38 -26.91
N CYS A 157 18.47 -9.06 -27.76
CA CYS A 157 17.43 -10.00 -27.37
C CYS A 157 17.64 -11.37 -28.03
N ASP A 158 16.90 -12.39 -27.57
CA ASP A 158 17.10 -13.78 -28.02
C ASP A 158 16.91 -13.94 -29.54
N ASP A 159 15.94 -13.24 -30.12
CA ASP A 159 15.57 -13.36 -31.54
C ASP A 159 16.39 -12.46 -32.46
N ASN A 160 17.13 -11.49 -31.92
CA ASN A 160 17.93 -10.56 -32.70
C ASN A 160 19.11 -9.99 -31.89
N LYS A 161 20.32 -10.17 -32.41
CA LYS A 161 21.56 -9.68 -31.81
C LYS A 161 22.14 -8.45 -32.52
N ASP A 162 21.51 -7.98 -33.60
CA ASP A 162 21.91 -6.77 -34.30
C ASP A 162 21.45 -5.53 -33.50
N GLU A 163 22.39 -4.91 -32.79
CA GLU A 163 22.14 -3.74 -31.95
C GLU A 163 21.58 -2.56 -32.77
N ASP A 164 22.08 -2.32 -34.00
CA ASP A 164 21.64 -1.19 -34.81
C ASP A 164 20.21 -1.39 -35.31
N GLN A 165 19.87 -2.62 -35.74
CA GLN A 165 18.49 -2.94 -36.11
C GLN A 165 17.53 -2.82 -34.92
N LEU A 166 17.93 -3.29 -33.74
CA LEU A 166 17.13 -3.16 -32.52
C LEU A 166 16.90 -1.69 -32.12
N LEU A 167 17.90 -0.83 -32.33
CA LEU A 167 17.78 0.61 -32.11
C LEU A 167 16.81 1.26 -33.11
N ASP A 168 16.81 0.83 -34.37
CA ASP A 168 15.85 1.31 -35.37
C ASP A 168 14.41 0.91 -35.03
N HIS A 169 14.19 -0.33 -34.60
CA HIS A 169 12.87 -0.76 -34.10
C HIS A 169 12.47 -0.07 -32.79
N LEU A 170 13.43 0.26 -31.92
CA LEU A 170 13.18 1.07 -30.75
C LEU A 170 12.72 2.48 -31.16
N LYS A 171 13.41 3.10 -32.12
CA LYS A 171 13.03 4.41 -32.67
C LYS A 171 11.62 4.38 -33.26
N GLU A 172 11.28 3.36 -34.03
CA GLU A 172 9.92 3.18 -34.58
C GLU A 172 8.85 3.13 -33.47
N LYS A 173 9.09 2.37 -32.38
CA LYS A 173 8.16 2.32 -31.24
C LYS A 173 7.97 3.69 -30.59
N VAL A 174 9.05 4.46 -30.46
CA VAL A 174 9.00 5.83 -29.91
C VAL A 174 8.23 6.76 -30.84
N ASP A 175 8.47 6.69 -32.14
CA ASP A 175 7.78 7.48 -33.16
C ASP A 175 6.27 7.16 -33.23
N MET A 176 5.86 5.94 -32.86
CA MET A 176 4.45 5.57 -32.71
C MET A 176 3.79 6.14 -31.44
N GLY A 177 4.55 6.76 -30.54
CA GLY A 177 4.03 7.48 -29.37
C GLY A 177 4.35 6.86 -28.01
N ALA A 178 5.41 6.06 -27.90
CA ALA A 178 5.93 5.63 -26.60
C ALA A 178 6.62 6.81 -25.88
N SER A 179 6.48 6.86 -24.55
CA SER A 179 6.91 7.99 -23.71
C SER A 179 8.09 7.68 -22.79
N PHE A 180 8.38 6.40 -22.53
CA PHE A 180 9.54 5.97 -21.74
C PHE A 180 10.00 4.57 -22.16
N ILE A 181 11.23 4.21 -21.78
CA ILE A 181 11.84 2.92 -22.11
C ILE A 181 12.26 2.23 -20.82
N VAL A 182 11.80 1.00 -20.58
CA VAL A 182 12.31 0.15 -19.50
C VAL A 182 13.30 -0.84 -20.10
N THR A 183 14.53 -0.88 -19.62
CA THR A 183 15.52 -1.81 -20.18
C THR A 183 15.46 -3.16 -19.51
N GLN A 184 15.77 -4.22 -20.26
CA GLN A 184 16.15 -5.51 -19.69
C GLN A 184 17.24 -5.34 -18.62
N MET A 185 17.28 -6.25 -17.65
CA MET A 185 18.34 -6.28 -16.64
C MET A 185 19.73 -6.42 -17.24
N PHE A 186 20.73 -5.83 -16.58
CA PHE A 186 22.14 -5.93 -16.94
C PHE A 186 23.02 -5.79 -15.69
N TYR A 187 24.30 -6.17 -15.81
CA TYR A 187 25.31 -5.99 -14.75
C TYR A 187 26.53 -5.17 -15.22
N ASP A 188 26.70 -4.98 -16.53
CA ASP A 188 27.76 -4.15 -17.11
C ASP A 188 27.24 -2.71 -17.34
N ALA A 189 27.46 -1.83 -16.36
CA ALA A 189 27.04 -0.42 -16.44
C ALA A 189 27.74 0.36 -17.57
N ASP A 190 28.99 0.03 -17.91
CA ASP A 190 29.70 0.70 -19.01
C ASP A 190 29.06 0.37 -20.36
N ASN A 191 28.67 -0.89 -20.54
CA ASN A 191 27.90 -1.33 -21.70
C ASN A 191 26.57 -0.56 -21.81
N PHE A 192 25.84 -0.42 -20.70
CA PHE A 192 24.60 0.36 -20.68
C PHE A 192 24.82 1.83 -21.05
N ILE A 193 25.84 2.50 -20.48
CA ILE A 193 26.12 3.91 -20.76
C ILE A 193 26.51 4.11 -22.23
N ARG A 194 27.29 3.18 -22.82
CA ARG A 194 27.56 3.18 -24.26
C ARG A 194 26.27 3.03 -25.07
N TRP A 195 25.43 2.06 -24.72
CA TRP A 195 24.17 1.81 -25.41
C TRP A 195 23.24 3.03 -25.34
N LEU A 196 23.12 3.66 -24.17
CA LEU A 196 22.33 4.88 -23.99
C LEU A 196 22.82 6.01 -24.90
N ARG A 197 24.14 6.18 -25.09
CA ARG A 197 24.68 7.16 -26.03
C ARG A 197 24.20 6.91 -27.46
N LYS A 198 24.22 5.65 -27.93
CA LYS A 198 23.70 5.27 -29.24
C LYS A 198 22.19 5.51 -29.37
N VAL A 199 21.42 5.23 -28.33
CA VAL A 199 19.98 5.57 -28.26
C VAL A 199 19.77 7.07 -28.49
N ARG A 200 20.58 7.92 -27.85
CA ARG A 200 20.53 9.39 -28.04
C ARG A 200 20.98 9.80 -29.45
N GLU A 201 22.00 9.18 -30.02
CA GLU A 201 22.47 9.43 -31.40
C GLU A 201 21.40 9.11 -32.45
N ARG A 202 20.50 8.15 -32.19
CA ARG A 202 19.33 7.84 -33.03
C ARG A 202 18.15 8.82 -32.83
N GLY A 203 18.35 9.89 -32.05
CA GLY A 203 17.34 10.93 -31.82
C GLY A 203 16.25 10.54 -30.82
N ILE A 204 16.42 9.46 -30.05
CA ILE A 204 15.46 9.05 -29.02
C ILE A 204 15.74 9.86 -27.76
N THR A 205 14.87 10.79 -27.40
CA THR A 205 15.06 11.71 -26.25
C THR A 205 14.23 11.34 -25.02
N ILE A 206 13.31 10.40 -25.14
CA ILE A 206 12.47 9.98 -24.01
C ILE A 206 13.30 9.32 -22.87
N PRO A 207 12.80 9.36 -21.63
CA PRO A 207 13.46 8.73 -20.48
C PRO A 207 13.73 7.24 -20.67
N VAL A 208 14.88 6.78 -20.17
CA VAL A 208 15.32 5.38 -20.19
C VAL A 208 15.57 4.94 -18.76
N LEU A 209 14.82 3.94 -18.30
CA LEU A 209 14.88 3.39 -16.96
C LEU A 209 15.74 2.11 -17.01
N PRO A 210 16.95 2.11 -16.42
CA PRO A 210 17.75 0.90 -16.33
C PRO A 210 17.10 -0.11 -15.40
N GLY A 211 16.96 -1.33 -15.89
CA GLY A 211 16.50 -2.48 -15.14
C GLY A 211 17.59 -3.04 -14.21
N ILE A 212 17.34 -3.03 -12.90
CA ILE A 212 18.28 -3.44 -11.84
C ILE A 212 17.75 -4.71 -11.18
N MET A 213 18.57 -5.77 -11.15
CA MET A 213 18.23 -7.00 -10.44
C MET A 213 19.14 -7.20 -9.22
N PRO A 214 18.62 -7.04 -7.99
CA PRO A 214 19.38 -7.37 -6.77
C PRO A 214 19.75 -8.85 -6.69
N ILE A 215 20.92 -9.14 -6.13
CA ILE A 215 21.42 -10.51 -5.96
C ILE A 215 20.92 -11.08 -4.63
N ALA A 216 20.04 -12.08 -4.70
CA ALA A 216 19.50 -12.75 -3.50
C ALA A 216 20.28 -14.00 -3.10
N THR A 217 20.66 -14.83 -4.08
CA THR A 217 21.47 -16.06 -3.93
C THR A 217 22.32 -16.27 -5.18
N TYR A 218 23.43 -17.00 -5.05
CA TYR A 218 24.39 -17.19 -6.15
C TYR A 218 23.75 -17.96 -7.32
N ALA A 219 23.05 -19.05 -7.00
CA ALA A 219 22.40 -19.90 -7.99
C ALA A 219 21.28 -19.16 -8.74
N SER A 220 20.47 -18.34 -8.05
CA SER A 220 19.40 -17.58 -8.69
C SER A 220 19.94 -16.49 -9.61
N PHE A 221 21.00 -15.80 -9.18
CA PHE A 221 21.75 -14.81 -9.95
C PHE A 221 22.29 -15.39 -11.25
N LEU A 222 23.10 -16.45 -11.18
CA LEU A 222 23.69 -17.07 -12.37
C LEU A 222 22.64 -17.59 -13.36
N ARG A 223 21.60 -18.24 -12.83
CA ARG A 223 20.51 -18.76 -13.67
C ARG A 223 19.85 -17.63 -14.46
N ARG A 224 19.64 -16.47 -13.84
CA ARG A 224 19.01 -15.31 -14.48
C ARG A 224 19.93 -14.62 -15.46
N ALA A 225 21.18 -14.36 -15.08
CA ALA A 225 22.19 -13.81 -15.98
C ALA A 225 22.33 -14.67 -17.25
N LYS A 226 22.37 -16.00 -17.11
CA LYS A 226 22.43 -16.93 -18.25
C LYS A 226 21.15 -16.89 -19.10
N HIS A 227 19.97 -16.90 -18.48
CA HIS A 227 18.70 -16.89 -19.19
C HIS A 227 18.51 -15.62 -20.02
N MET A 228 18.88 -14.46 -19.46
CA MET A 228 18.80 -13.16 -20.15
C MET A 228 20.03 -12.85 -21.00
N GLN A 229 21.00 -13.77 -21.06
CA GLN A 229 22.28 -13.62 -21.76
C GLN A 229 23.08 -12.37 -21.34
N CYS A 230 22.94 -11.92 -20.09
CA CYS A 230 23.64 -10.75 -19.56
C CYS A 230 25.14 -11.03 -19.39
N LYS A 231 25.95 -10.06 -19.76
CA LYS A 231 27.38 -10.02 -19.47
C LYS A 231 27.59 -9.59 -18.02
N VAL A 232 28.10 -10.53 -17.22
CA VAL A 232 28.50 -10.27 -15.84
C VAL A 232 29.97 -9.82 -15.82
N PRO A 233 30.31 -8.69 -15.18
CA PRO A 233 31.71 -8.29 -15.01
C PRO A 233 32.53 -9.36 -14.29
N GLU A 234 33.75 -9.64 -14.76
CA GLU A 234 34.63 -10.67 -14.15
C GLU A 234 34.90 -10.40 -12.67
N ALA A 235 35.00 -9.13 -12.27
CA ALA A 235 35.18 -8.72 -10.88
C ALA A 235 34.02 -9.15 -9.97
N TRP A 236 32.79 -9.18 -10.48
CA TRP A 236 31.63 -9.64 -9.72
C TRP A 236 31.72 -11.15 -9.48
N MET A 237 32.08 -11.90 -10.52
CA MET A 237 32.29 -13.35 -10.40
C MET A 237 33.43 -13.67 -9.44
N ALA A 238 34.54 -12.94 -9.51
CA ALA A 238 35.67 -13.11 -8.59
C ALA A 238 35.30 -12.83 -7.13
N ALA A 239 34.39 -11.89 -6.88
CA ALA A 239 33.91 -11.57 -5.53
C ALA A 239 32.88 -12.59 -4.99
N LEU A 240 32.00 -13.11 -5.86
CA LEU A 240 30.88 -13.97 -5.45
C LEU A 240 31.21 -15.46 -5.43
N GLU A 241 32.06 -15.96 -6.33
CA GLU A 241 32.43 -17.38 -6.43
C GLU A 241 32.99 -17.96 -5.11
N PRO A 242 33.87 -17.25 -4.36
CA PRO A 242 34.40 -17.76 -3.09
C PRO A 242 33.33 -18.00 -2.01
N VAL A 243 32.23 -17.25 -2.05
CA VAL A 243 31.14 -17.30 -1.06
C VAL A 243 29.88 -17.97 -1.59
N LYS A 244 29.91 -18.60 -2.77
CA LYS A 244 28.73 -19.09 -3.49
C LYS A 244 27.76 -20.02 -2.72
N ASN A 245 28.23 -20.65 -1.65
CA ASN A 245 27.45 -21.56 -0.81
C ASN A 245 26.95 -20.90 0.50
N ASP A 246 27.24 -19.61 0.70
CA ASP A 246 26.77 -18.78 1.82
C ASP A 246 25.85 -17.69 1.28
N ASP A 247 24.55 -17.94 1.34
CA ASP A 247 23.53 -17.02 0.84
C ASP A 247 23.49 -15.68 1.57
N VAL A 248 24.00 -15.60 2.81
CA VAL A 248 24.10 -14.33 3.56
C VAL A 248 25.25 -13.51 3.00
N ALA A 249 26.45 -14.10 2.92
CA ALA A 249 27.62 -13.43 2.38
C ALA A 249 27.44 -13.03 0.91
N VAL A 250 26.80 -13.88 0.09
CA VAL A 250 26.45 -13.56 -1.31
C VAL A 250 25.54 -12.33 -1.38
N ARG A 251 24.57 -12.21 -0.47
CA ARG A 251 23.63 -11.09 -0.46
C ARG A 251 24.31 -9.79 -0.02
N GLU A 252 25.19 -9.84 0.97
CA GLU A 252 25.95 -8.66 1.44
C GLU A 252 26.91 -8.14 0.36
N ILE A 253 27.71 -9.03 -0.23
CA ILE A 253 28.63 -8.68 -1.32
C ILE A 253 27.83 -8.22 -2.55
N GLY A 254 26.79 -8.95 -2.92
CA GLY A 254 25.90 -8.60 -4.04
C GLY A 254 25.22 -7.25 -3.86
N THR A 255 24.83 -6.89 -2.63
CA THR A 255 24.27 -5.58 -2.30
C THR A 255 25.26 -4.47 -2.60
N THR A 256 26.52 -4.62 -2.16
CA THR A 256 27.59 -3.64 -2.41
C THR A 256 27.83 -3.46 -3.91
N LEU A 257 27.98 -4.56 -4.65
CA LEU A 257 28.23 -4.55 -6.10
C LEU A 257 27.09 -3.87 -6.88
N VAL A 258 25.84 -4.21 -6.56
CA VAL A 258 24.66 -3.60 -7.20
C VAL A 258 24.54 -2.12 -6.82
N ALA A 259 24.81 -1.74 -5.56
CA ALA A 259 24.78 -0.34 -5.15
C ALA A 259 25.85 0.50 -5.86
N GLU A 260 27.07 -0.02 -6.05
CA GLU A 260 28.11 0.64 -6.85
C GLU A 260 27.68 0.84 -8.31
N MET A 261 27.04 -0.18 -8.90
CA MET A 261 26.45 -0.07 -10.24
C MET A 261 25.40 1.04 -10.30
N CYS A 262 24.48 1.08 -9.33
CA CYS A 262 23.48 2.14 -9.21
C CYS A 262 24.12 3.53 -9.08
N ARG A 263 25.11 3.70 -8.20
CA ARG A 263 25.85 4.98 -8.02
C ARG A 263 26.51 5.43 -9.33
N LYS A 264 27.07 4.50 -10.10
CA LYS A 264 27.66 4.78 -11.43
C LYS A 264 26.62 5.24 -12.45
N LEU A 265 25.43 4.65 -12.46
CA LEU A 265 24.32 5.09 -13.32
C LEU A 265 23.86 6.51 -12.97
N LEU A 266 23.70 6.82 -11.68
CA LEU A 266 23.36 8.17 -11.20
C LEU A 266 24.39 9.22 -11.64
N ALA A 267 25.68 8.90 -11.49
CA ALA A 267 26.77 9.79 -11.89
C ALA A 267 26.80 10.10 -13.40
N ASN A 268 26.06 9.31 -14.20
CA ASN A 268 25.88 9.51 -15.64
C ASN A 268 24.50 10.10 -16.00
N GLY A 269 23.84 10.77 -15.05
CA GLY A 269 22.63 11.56 -15.29
C GLY A 269 21.33 10.74 -15.30
N ILE A 270 21.33 9.53 -14.74
CA ILE A 270 20.13 8.69 -14.66
C ILE A 270 19.57 8.79 -13.24
N TYR A 271 18.41 9.43 -13.07
CA TYR A 271 17.85 9.71 -11.73
C TYR A 271 16.70 8.77 -11.32
N HIS A 272 16.39 7.76 -12.15
CA HIS A 272 15.38 6.75 -11.82
C HIS A 272 15.90 5.35 -12.13
N LEU A 273 15.75 4.42 -11.19
CA LEU A 273 16.16 3.02 -11.34
C LEU A 273 14.97 2.07 -11.16
N HIS A 274 14.81 1.11 -12.07
CA HIS A 274 13.69 0.18 -12.06
C HIS A 274 14.14 -1.18 -11.50
N PHE A 275 13.61 -1.60 -10.35
CA PHE A 275 14.08 -2.81 -9.65
C PHE A 275 13.20 -4.03 -9.93
N TYR A 276 13.81 -5.09 -10.47
CA TYR A 276 13.22 -6.41 -10.61
C TYR A 276 13.25 -7.15 -9.27
N THR A 277 12.14 -7.08 -8.52
CA THR A 277 12.09 -7.60 -7.14
C THR A 277 12.06 -9.12 -7.07
N MET A 278 11.63 -9.78 -8.15
CA MET A 278 11.32 -11.21 -8.17
C MET A 278 10.31 -11.63 -7.08
N ASN A 279 9.39 -10.74 -6.71
CA ASN A 279 8.47 -10.92 -5.58
C ASN A 279 9.20 -11.15 -4.24
N LEU A 280 10.44 -10.65 -4.09
CA LEU A 280 11.22 -10.68 -2.85
C LEU A 280 11.50 -9.24 -2.39
N ALA A 281 11.54 -9.03 -1.07
CA ALA A 281 11.75 -7.69 -0.50
C ALA A 281 13.19 -7.44 -0.05
N GLN A 282 13.85 -8.46 0.52
CA GLN A 282 15.05 -8.23 1.32
C GLN A 282 16.26 -7.73 0.51
N ALA A 283 16.59 -8.37 -0.62
CA ALA A 283 17.73 -7.94 -1.43
C ALA A 283 17.53 -6.52 -1.99
N THR A 284 16.32 -6.21 -2.45
CA THR A 284 15.97 -4.85 -2.90
C THR A 284 16.09 -3.83 -1.77
N ARG A 285 15.54 -4.14 -0.59
CA ARG A 285 15.64 -3.27 0.58
C ARG A 285 17.09 -3.00 0.97
N MET A 286 17.93 -4.04 1.02
CA MET A 286 19.35 -3.89 1.35
C MET A 286 20.07 -2.95 0.38
N VAL A 287 19.78 -3.03 -0.93
CA VAL A 287 20.34 -2.09 -1.91
C VAL A 287 19.84 -0.66 -1.69
N LEU A 288 18.56 -0.48 -1.36
CA LEU A 288 18.02 0.86 -1.05
C LEU A 288 18.60 1.43 0.24
N ASP A 289 18.81 0.60 1.26
CA ASP A 289 19.45 1.00 2.52
C ASP A 289 20.92 1.41 2.25
N GLU A 290 21.68 0.62 1.49
CA GLU A 290 23.07 0.91 1.08
C GLU A 290 23.19 2.19 0.23
N LEU A 291 22.15 2.53 -0.53
CA LEU A 291 22.07 3.78 -1.29
C LEU A 291 21.57 4.97 -0.45
N ASN A 292 21.16 4.76 0.81
CA ASN A 292 20.46 5.73 1.67
C ASN A 292 19.16 6.27 1.03
N TRP A 293 18.41 5.39 0.37
CA TRP A 293 17.18 5.72 -0.36
C TRP A 293 15.92 5.27 0.36
N ALA A 294 16.02 4.32 1.28
CA ALA A 294 14.93 3.98 2.17
C ALA A 294 14.55 5.19 3.05
N PRO A 295 13.29 5.32 3.48
CA PRO A 295 12.88 6.45 4.29
C PRO A 295 13.63 6.53 5.62
N CYS A 296 14.14 7.72 5.91
CA CYS A 296 14.85 8.04 7.15
C CYS A 296 14.54 9.49 7.55
N ALA A 297 15.08 9.95 8.69
CA ALA A 297 14.87 11.33 9.13
C ALA A 297 15.33 12.39 8.10
N GLU A 298 16.37 12.08 7.32
CA GLU A 298 16.90 12.96 6.27
C GLU A 298 16.13 12.87 4.94
N ARG A 299 15.46 11.73 4.71
CA ARG A 299 14.67 11.43 3.51
C ARG A 299 13.30 10.86 3.91
N PRO A 300 12.42 11.64 4.56
CA PRO A 300 11.14 11.13 5.02
C PRO A 300 10.24 10.76 3.83
N LEU A 301 9.43 9.72 4.00
CA LEU A 301 8.41 9.37 3.03
C LEU A 301 7.34 10.47 3.03
N LYS A 302 7.24 11.21 1.94
CA LYS A 302 6.27 12.31 1.82
C LYS A 302 4.90 11.76 1.45
N HIS A 303 4.00 11.72 2.42
CA HIS A 303 2.60 11.41 2.18
C HIS A 303 1.82 12.67 1.81
N ALA A 304 0.93 12.56 0.82
CA ALA A 304 0.04 13.67 0.45
C ALA A 304 -1.05 13.93 1.52
N LEU A 305 -1.49 12.86 2.19
CA LEU A 305 -2.55 12.81 3.19
C LEU A 305 -2.11 11.86 4.32
N PRO A 306 -2.71 11.92 5.52
CA PRO A 306 -2.37 11.02 6.64
C PRO A 306 -2.79 9.55 6.42
N TRP A 307 -3.38 9.23 5.26
CA TRP A 307 -3.78 7.89 4.85
C TRP A 307 -3.43 7.63 3.38
N LYS A 308 -3.39 6.36 2.98
CA LYS A 308 -3.07 5.94 1.61
C LYS A 308 -4.21 6.29 0.68
N GLN A 309 -4.01 7.30 -0.17
CA GLN A 309 -5.03 7.74 -1.11
C GLN A 309 -5.24 6.73 -2.24
N SER A 310 -6.49 6.37 -2.49
CA SER A 310 -6.85 5.51 -3.62
C SER A 310 -6.53 6.20 -4.96
N LYS A 311 -6.06 5.43 -5.91
CA LYS A 311 -5.76 5.85 -7.29
C LYS A 311 -6.75 5.27 -8.31
N ALA A 312 -7.81 4.63 -7.83
CA ALA A 312 -8.92 4.15 -8.64
C ALA A 312 -9.57 5.29 -9.45
N LEU A 313 -10.23 4.91 -10.54
CA LEU A 313 -10.94 5.85 -11.40
C LEU A 313 -12.00 6.62 -10.59
N GLY A 314 -12.06 7.95 -10.76
CA GLY A 314 -13.03 8.80 -10.05
C GLY A 314 -12.68 9.14 -8.59
N ARG A 315 -11.66 8.49 -8.00
CA ARG A 315 -11.35 8.62 -6.57
C ARG A 315 -10.06 9.40 -6.25
N ARG A 316 -9.34 9.87 -7.27
CA ARG A 316 -8.04 10.57 -7.11
C ARG A 316 -8.15 11.91 -6.38
N ASP A 317 -9.33 12.50 -6.35
CA ASP A 317 -9.61 13.78 -5.68
C ASP A 317 -10.22 13.60 -4.28
N GLU A 318 -10.44 12.34 -3.83
CA GLU A 318 -10.85 12.07 -2.46
C GLU A 318 -9.75 12.50 -1.50
N ASP A 319 -10.07 13.42 -0.58
CA ASP A 319 -9.09 13.99 0.34
C ASP A 319 -9.55 14.03 1.81
N VAL A 320 -10.77 13.59 2.11
CA VAL A 320 -11.33 13.52 3.47
C VAL A 320 -12.00 12.18 3.74
N ARG A 321 -11.75 11.60 4.93
CA ARG A 321 -12.32 10.33 5.38
C ARG A 321 -12.69 10.33 6.87
N PRO A 322 -13.65 9.48 7.31
CA PRO A 322 -13.88 9.20 8.71
C PRO A 322 -12.69 8.42 9.30
N ILE A 323 -12.31 8.74 10.54
CA ILE A 323 -11.16 8.12 11.21
C ILE A 323 -11.34 6.62 11.51
N PHE A 324 -12.58 6.13 11.51
CA PHE A 324 -12.94 4.80 12.00
C PHE A 324 -12.25 3.66 11.24
N TRP A 325 -12.12 3.78 9.91
CA TRP A 325 -11.44 2.78 9.09
C TRP A 325 -9.94 3.03 8.91
N ARG A 326 -9.33 3.87 9.74
CA ARG A 326 -7.88 4.17 9.67
C ARG A 326 -7.02 2.91 9.58
N ASN A 327 -7.36 1.90 10.38
CA ASN A 327 -6.62 0.63 10.45
C ASN A 327 -7.19 -0.46 9.53
N ARG A 328 -8.20 -0.13 8.71
CA ARG A 328 -8.91 -1.04 7.79
C ARG A 328 -9.19 -0.36 6.44
N ASN A 329 -8.16 0.27 5.86
CA ASN A 329 -8.26 1.02 4.60
C ASN A 329 -8.90 0.21 3.46
N ARG A 330 -8.58 -1.10 3.37
CA ARG A 330 -9.17 -2.00 2.37
C ARG A 330 -10.69 -2.08 2.52
N SER A 331 -11.18 -2.22 3.75
CA SER A 331 -12.62 -2.30 4.02
C SER A 331 -13.33 -1.02 3.59
N TYR A 332 -12.81 0.14 3.99
CA TYR A 332 -13.36 1.43 3.56
C TYR A 332 -13.38 1.57 2.05
N VAL A 333 -12.29 1.22 1.36
CA VAL A 333 -12.22 1.33 -0.10
C VAL A 333 -13.30 0.50 -0.78
N LEU A 334 -13.52 -0.74 -0.30
CA LEU A 334 -14.54 -1.64 -0.84
C LEU A 334 -15.96 -1.18 -0.53
N ARG A 335 -16.24 -0.77 0.72
CA ARG A 335 -17.57 -0.33 1.15
C ARG A 335 -18.04 0.97 0.49
N THR A 336 -17.12 1.74 -0.08
CA THR A 336 -17.43 2.97 -0.83
C THR A 336 -17.12 2.84 -2.32
N GLN A 337 -16.88 1.63 -2.85
CA GLN A 337 -16.44 1.49 -4.24
C GLN A 337 -17.51 1.86 -5.27
N ASP A 338 -18.78 1.73 -4.88
CA ASP A 338 -19.95 1.99 -5.73
C ASP A 338 -20.50 3.42 -5.55
N TRP A 339 -19.74 4.31 -4.91
CA TRP A 339 -20.11 5.73 -4.81
C TRP A 339 -19.87 6.46 -6.13
N ASP A 340 -20.83 7.28 -6.54
CA ASP A 340 -20.74 8.10 -7.75
C ASP A 340 -19.73 9.26 -7.60
N GLU A 341 -19.71 9.88 -6.41
CA GLU A 341 -18.84 11.00 -6.06
C GLU A 341 -18.17 10.76 -4.71
N PHE A 342 -16.90 11.18 -4.60
CA PHE A 342 -16.11 11.05 -3.37
C PHE A 342 -15.91 12.44 -2.72
N PRO A 343 -15.95 12.53 -1.38
CA PRO A 343 -15.74 13.79 -0.67
C PRO A 343 -14.41 14.48 -0.99
N ASN A 344 -14.47 15.78 -1.28
CA ASN A 344 -13.33 16.65 -1.59
C ASN A 344 -13.45 17.98 -0.81
N GLY A 345 -12.45 18.30 0.01
CA GLY A 345 -12.33 19.47 0.86
C GLY A 345 -13.18 19.39 2.14
N ARG A 346 -14.50 19.24 2.00
CA ARG A 346 -15.41 19.06 3.15
C ARG A 346 -16.20 17.78 3.01
N TRP A 347 -16.36 17.07 4.13
CA TRP A 347 -17.34 15.99 4.21
C TRP A 347 -18.74 16.61 4.08
N GLY A 348 -19.43 16.28 2.98
CA GLY A 348 -20.72 16.88 2.61
C GLY A 348 -21.88 16.41 3.50
N ASP A 349 -23.07 16.93 3.21
CA ASP A 349 -24.32 16.49 3.82
C ASP A 349 -24.54 15.00 3.51
N SER A 350 -24.66 14.20 4.55
CA SER A 350 -24.58 12.72 4.67
C SER A 350 -25.68 11.94 3.94
N ARG A 351 -26.27 12.55 2.90
CA ARG A 351 -27.17 11.91 1.92
C ARG A 351 -26.41 11.30 0.73
N SER A 352 -25.08 11.31 0.76
CA SER A 352 -24.21 10.49 -0.09
C SER A 352 -24.54 8.99 0.05
N PRO A 353 -24.21 8.15 -0.95
CA PRO A 353 -24.68 6.75 -1.01
C PRO A 353 -24.35 6.00 0.28
N ALA A 354 -25.28 5.16 0.74
CA ALA A 354 -25.06 4.33 1.93
C ALA A 354 -23.76 3.53 1.77
N PHE A 355 -23.02 3.37 2.87
CA PHE A 355 -21.92 2.40 2.90
C PHE A 355 -22.46 1.03 2.50
N GLY A 356 -21.74 0.36 1.62
CA GLY A 356 -22.12 -0.97 1.17
C GLY A 356 -22.22 -1.98 2.33
N GLU A 357 -23.14 -2.92 2.19
CA GLU A 357 -23.39 -4.02 3.13
C GLU A 357 -22.16 -4.91 3.30
N LEU A 358 -21.84 -5.32 4.53
CA LEU A 358 -20.60 -6.05 4.85
C LEU A 358 -20.44 -7.34 4.04
N ASP A 359 -21.53 -8.11 3.93
CA ASP A 359 -21.52 -9.43 3.28
C ASP A 359 -21.29 -9.31 1.75
N ALA A 360 -21.66 -8.18 1.14
CA ALA A 360 -21.52 -7.99 -0.31
C ALA A 360 -20.05 -7.85 -0.76
N TYR A 361 -19.15 -7.43 0.14
CA TYR A 361 -17.74 -7.20 -0.18
C TYR A 361 -16.78 -8.15 0.54
N GLY A 362 -17.31 -9.18 1.21
CA GLY A 362 -16.50 -10.13 1.98
C GLY A 362 -15.71 -9.47 3.11
N ILE A 363 -16.30 -8.45 3.75
CA ILE A 363 -15.69 -7.76 4.89
C ILE A 363 -15.76 -8.68 6.11
N GLY A 364 -14.61 -8.93 6.74
CA GLY A 364 -14.51 -9.76 7.93
C GLY A 364 -13.06 -9.95 8.34
N LEU A 365 -12.83 -10.88 9.26
CA LEU A 365 -11.48 -11.22 9.70
C LEU A 365 -10.62 -11.81 8.57
N THR A 366 -9.40 -11.31 8.47
CA THR A 366 -8.38 -11.88 7.59
C THR A 366 -7.73 -13.11 8.24
N GLY A 367 -7.36 -14.11 7.43
CA GLY A 367 -6.69 -15.33 7.90
C GLY A 367 -7.65 -16.47 8.22
N THR A 368 -7.10 -17.65 8.54
CA THR A 368 -7.90 -18.81 8.96
C THR A 368 -8.18 -18.74 10.47
N ASN A 369 -9.25 -19.39 10.92
CA ASN A 369 -9.57 -19.49 12.35
C ASN A 369 -8.39 -20.08 13.16
N GLU A 370 -7.66 -21.04 12.59
CA GLU A 370 -6.46 -21.61 13.22
C GLU A 370 -5.33 -20.59 13.34
N ALA A 371 -5.03 -19.83 12.29
CA ALA A 371 -4.01 -18.79 12.33
C ALA A 371 -4.36 -17.69 13.35
N ASN A 372 -5.63 -17.30 13.42
CA ASN A 372 -6.12 -16.29 14.36
C ASN A 372 -6.06 -16.78 15.81
N ARG A 373 -6.42 -18.05 16.08
CA ARG A 373 -6.22 -18.67 17.40
C ARG A 373 -4.75 -18.78 17.80
N ASN A 374 -3.86 -19.12 16.88
CA ASN A 374 -2.43 -19.16 17.17
C ASN A 374 -1.87 -17.77 17.50
N LYS A 375 -2.41 -16.72 16.87
CA LYS A 375 -1.98 -15.33 17.09
C LYS A 375 -2.50 -14.76 18.41
N TRP A 376 -3.81 -14.88 18.63
CA TRP A 376 -4.52 -14.23 19.73
C TRP A 376 -4.73 -15.14 20.95
N GLY A 377 -4.50 -16.44 20.83
CA GLY A 377 -4.74 -17.41 21.92
C GLY A 377 -6.22 -17.74 22.09
N GLU A 378 -6.56 -18.37 23.20
CA GLU A 378 -7.93 -18.76 23.57
C GLU A 378 -8.32 -18.10 24.92
N PRO A 379 -8.64 -16.79 24.93
CA PRO A 379 -8.88 -16.05 26.17
C PRO A 379 -10.16 -16.54 26.85
N THR A 380 -10.12 -16.75 28.16
CA THR A 380 -11.24 -17.18 29.02
C THR A 380 -11.59 -16.12 30.07
N THR A 381 -10.76 -15.11 30.24
CA THR A 381 -10.96 -13.95 31.12
C THR A 381 -10.84 -12.64 30.33
N VAL A 382 -11.42 -11.55 30.86
CA VAL A 382 -11.23 -10.21 30.26
C VAL A 382 -9.77 -9.77 30.35
N GLN A 383 -9.05 -10.18 31.40
CA GLN A 383 -7.61 -9.93 31.53
C GLN A 383 -6.82 -10.54 30.37
N GLU A 384 -7.13 -11.78 29.96
CA GLU A 384 -6.46 -12.41 28.83
C GLU A 384 -6.76 -11.69 27.50
N ILE A 385 -7.97 -11.12 27.34
CA ILE A 385 -8.27 -10.24 26.20
C ILE A 385 -7.41 -8.97 26.27
N ALA A 386 -7.35 -8.32 27.43
CA ALA A 386 -6.54 -7.12 27.65
C ALA A 386 -5.05 -7.37 27.34
N ASP A 387 -4.51 -8.51 27.75
CA ASP A 387 -3.12 -8.89 27.52
C ASP A 387 -2.81 -9.02 26.01
N ILE A 388 -3.75 -9.48 25.19
CA ILE A 388 -3.60 -9.52 23.72
C ILE A 388 -3.43 -8.10 23.16
N PHE A 389 -4.22 -7.14 23.63
CA PHE A 389 -4.10 -5.74 23.22
C PHE A 389 -2.77 -5.13 23.68
N VAL A 390 -2.31 -5.46 24.89
CA VAL A 390 -0.99 -5.04 25.39
C VAL A 390 0.14 -5.63 24.54
N ARG A 391 0.06 -6.91 24.16
CA ARG A 391 1.01 -7.56 23.25
C ARG A 391 1.05 -6.87 21.89
N TYR A 392 -0.09 -6.44 21.35
CA TYR A 392 -0.15 -5.64 20.12
C TYR A 392 0.52 -4.28 20.28
N LEU A 393 0.24 -3.55 21.37
CA LEU A 393 0.87 -2.26 21.66
C LEU A 393 2.40 -2.39 21.87
N ASN A 394 2.86 -3.53 22.38
CA ASN A 394 4.26 -3.88 22.49
C ASN A 394 4.90 -4.39 21.19
N GLN A 395 4.13 -4.49 20.10
CA GLN A 395 4.54 -5.04 18.80
C GLN A 395 5.01 -6.50 18.88
N GLU A 396 4.52 -7.26 19.87
CA GLU A 396 4.74 -8.71 19.97
C GLU A 396 3.83 -9.50 19.01
N ILE A 397 2.69 -8.91 18.65
CA ILE A 397 1.82 -9.34 17.56
C ILE A 397 1.57 -8.17 16.61
N ASP A 398 1.27 -8.47 15.35
CA ASP A 398 1.22 -7.51 14.26
C ASP A 398 -0.19 -7.03 13.90
N SER A 399 -1.24 -7.64 14.47
CA SER A 399 -2.64 -7.31 14.15
C SER A 399 -3.61 -7.63 15.29
N LEU A 400 -4.74 -6.93 15.28
CA LEU A 400 -5.93 -7.19 16.09
C LEU A 400 -7.14 -7.37 15.15
N PRO A 401 -8.31 -7.85 15.62
CA PRO A 401 -9.52 -7.89 14.79
C PRO A 401 -9.83 -6.57 14.08
N TRP A 402 -9.64 -5.45 14.78
CA TRP A 402 -9.91 -4.09 14.28
C TRP A 402 -8.72 -3.43 13.59
N SER A 403 -7.53 -4.05 13.58
CA SER A 403 -6.32 -3.47 13.00
C SER A 403 -5.53 -4.48 12.19
N GLU A 404 -5.50 -4.29 10.86
CA GLU A 404 -4.83 -5.21 9.91
C GLU A 404 -3.33 -4.95 9.76
N ALA A 405 -2.79 -3.95 10.47
CA ALA A 405 -1.39 -3.54 10.35
C ALA A 405 -0.73 -3.33 11.73
N PRO A 406 0.62 -3.43 11.80
CA PRO A 406 1.37 -3.12 13.01
C PRO A 406 1.16 -1.67 13.46
N LEU A 407 1.35 -1.44 14.77
CA LEU A 407 1.30 -0.10 15.36
C LEU A 407 2.35 0.81 14.70
N THR A 408 1.94 2.03 14.34
CA THR A 408 2.84 3.06 13.80
C THR A 408 3.48 3.88 14.93
N SER A 409 4.59 4.55 14.62
CA SER A 409 5.33 5.38 15.61
C SER A 409 4.54 6.59 16.12
N GLU A 410 3.42 6.95 15.49
CA GLU A 410 2.52 8.00 15.98
C GLU A 410 1.95 7.67 17.37
N ALA A 411 1.72 6.40 17.66
CA ALA A 411 1.19 5.98 18.94
C ALA A 411 2.23 6.04 20.08
N ASP A 412 3.53 6.16 19.78
CA ASP A 412 4.60 6.11 20.78
C ASP A 412 4.41 7.18 21.87
N ALA A 413 3.89 8.36 21.51
CA ALA A 413 3.63 9.46 22.43
C ALA A 413 2.56 9.14 23.50
N ILE A 414 1.66 8.19 23.22
CA ILE A 414 0.53 7.83 24.09
C ILE A 414 0.53 6.33 24.47
N LYS A 415 1.54 5.57 24.05
CA LYS A 415 1.60 4.11 24.18
C LYS A 415 1.44 3.64 25.62
N ASP A 416 2.15 4.24 26.56
CA ASP A 416 2.08 3.84 27.97
C ASP A 416 0.67 4.07 28.56
N ARG A 417 -0.02 5.13 28.12
CA ARG A 417 -1.41 5.41 28.51
C ARG A 417 -2.38 4.40 27.92
N LEU A 418 -2.20 4.03 26.66
CA LEU A 418 -2.96 2.97 26.01
C LEU A 418 -2.76 1.63 26.73
N ILE A 419 -1.52 1.26 27.06
CA ILE A 419 -1.22 0.05 27.84
C ILE A 419 -1.93 0.08 29.20
N ALA A 420 -1.89 1.21 29.90
CA ALA A 420 -2.55 1.37 31.20
C ALA A 420 -4.09 1.30 31.13
N LEU A 421 -4.70 1.71 30.01
CA LEU A 421 -6.14 1.51 29.77
C LEU A 421 -6.46 0.04 29.54
N ASN A 422 -5.74 -0.61 28.62
CA ASN A 422 -6.00 -2.00 28.25
C ASN A 422 -5.80 -2.93 29.45
N LYS A 423 -4.75 -2.74 30.26
CA LYS A 423 -4.53 -3.52 31.50
C LYS A 423 -5.69 -3.47 32.50
N ARG A 424 -6.56 -2.46 32.41
CA ARG A 424 -7.76 -2.30 33.26
C ARG A 424 -9.04 -2.81 32.58
N GLY A 425 -8.91 -3.51 31.45
CA GLY A 425 -10.03 -4.04 30.65
C GLY A 425 -10.71 -3.02 29.74
N LEU A 426 -10.13 -1.84 29.55
CA LEU A 426 -10.64 -0.80 28.64
C LEU A 426 -9.98 -0.97 27.26
N LEU A 427 -10.65 -1.72 26.38
CA LEU A 427 -10.02 -2.29 25.18
C LEU A 427 -9.96 -1.25 24.04
N THR A 428 -8.78 -0.67 23.79
CA THR A 428 -8.63 0.41 22.81
C THR A 428 -8.44 -0.14 21.39
N ILE A 429 -9.28 0.27 20.44
CA ILE A 429 -9.23 -0.22 19.05
C ILE A 429 -8.67 0.83 18.06
N ASN A 430 -8.71 2.12 18.40
CA ASN A 430 -8.17 3.19 17.57
C ASN A 430 -7.78 4.41 18.43
N SER A 431 -6.75 5.16 18.01
CA SER A 431 -6.29 6.36 18.70
C SER A 431 -5.47 7.28 17.79
N GLN A 432 -5.38 8.55 18.15
CA GLN A 432 -4.34 9.47 17.69
C GLN A 432 -4.03 10.50 18.80
N PRO A 433 -2.76 10.91 18.96
CA PRO A 433 -2.40 11.96 19.90
C PRO A 433 -2.84 13.34 19.39
N ALA A 434 -2.93 14.29 20.31
CA ALA A 434 -3.02 15.71 19.95
C ALA A 434 -1.69 16.20 19.37
N VAL A 435 -1.77 17.03 18.33
CA VAL A 435 -0.62 17.64 17.65
C VAL A 435 -0.92 19.11 17.42
N ASP A 436 -0.06 19.97 17.96
CA ASP A 436 -0.18 21.42 17.88
C ASP A 436 0.87 22.00 16.92
N GLY A 437 0.50 22.09 15.63
CA GLY A 437 1.26 22.88 14.66
C GLY A 437 2.68 22.41 14.40
N VAL A 438 2.89 21.11 14.17
CA VAL A 438 4.20 20.60 13.74
C VAL A 438 4.39 20.85 12.24
N ARG A 439 5.66 20.90 11.79
CA ARG A 439 5.96 21.09 10.36
C ARG A 439 5.37 19.95 9.54
N SER A 440 4.91 20.24 8.31
CA SER A 440 4.44 19.22 7.36
C SER A 440 5.52 18.20 6.95
N SER A 441 6.79 18.50 7.23
CA SER A 441 7.93 17.60 7.06
C SER A 441 8.28 16.78 8.30
N HIS A 442 7.46 16.84 9.37
CA HIS A 442 7.72 16.09 10.60
C HIS A 442 7.77 14.58 10.30
N PRO A 443 8.76 13.82 10.81
CA PRO A 443 8.97 12.43 10.41
C PRO A 443 7.84 11.47 10.81
N VAL A 444 7.04 11.83 11.82
CA VAL A 444 5.96 10.98 12.35
C VAL A 444 4.57 11.46 11.94
N HIS A 445 4.33 12.78 12.00
CA HIS A 445 3.00 13.38 11.82
C HIS A 445 2.89 14.21 10.53
N GLY A 446 4.01 14.43 9.84
CA GLY A 446 4.08 15.32 8.69
C GLY A 446 3.43 14.71 7.46
N TRP A 447 2.59 15.49 6.80
CA TRP A 447 1.98 15.15 5.51
C TRP A 447 1.68 16.44 4.74
N GLY A 448 1.39 16.28 3.45
CA GLY A 448 1.02 17.37 2.55
C GLY A 448 2.22 18.17 2.01
N PRO A 449 1.96 19.33 1.38
CA PRO A 449 2.99 20.19 0.82
C PRO A 449 4.05 20.62 1.84
N SER A 450 5.28 20.83 1.37
CA SER A 450 6.38 21.33 2.21
C SER A 450 6.12 22.76 2.72
N ASN A 451 6.76 23.11 3.84
CA ASN A 451 6.65 24.42 4.51
C ASN A 451 5.25 24.75 5.09
N GLY A 452 4.40 23.74 5.31
CA GLY A 452 3.14 23.89 6.03
C GLY A 452 3.21 23.43 7.47
N PHE A 453 2.05 23.45 8.13
CA PHE A 453 1.85 22.97 9.49
C PHE A 453 0.66 22.01 9.55
N VAL A 454 0.78 20.99 10.39
CA VAL A 454 -0.25 19.96 10.58
C VAL A 454 -0.67 19.91 12.05
N TYR A 455 -1.93 19.56 12.26
CA TYR A 455 -2.60 19.60 13.55
C TYR A 455 -3.48 18.37 13.72
N GLN A 456 -3.60 17.89 14.96
CA GLN A 456 -4.47 16.77 15.34
C GLN A 456 -5.15 17.04 16.67
N LYS A 457 -6.42 16.67 16.80
CA LYS A 457 -7.10 16.53 18.10
C LYS A 457 -6.82 15.15 18.66
N ALA A 458 -6.69 15.03 19.99
CA ALA A 458 -6.61 13.73 20.61
C ALA A 458 -7.92 12.95 20.38
N TYR A 459 -7.79 11.70 19.96
CA TYR A 459 -8.89 10.78 19.70
C TYR A 459 -8.63 9.45 20.37
N LEU A 460 -9.66 8.87 20.95
CA LEU A 460 -9.61 7.54 21.55
C LEU A 460 -10.90 6.78 21.25
N GLU A 461 -10.75 5.54 20.82
CA GLU A 461 -11.85 4.62 20.55
C GLU A 461 -11.63 3.29 21.26
N LEU A 462 -12.64 2.83 21.98
CA LEU A 462 -12.54 1.69 22.87
C LEU A 462 -13.86 0.98 23.10
N LEU A 463 -13.76 -0.29 23.47
CA LEU A 463 -14.86 -1.09 24.00
C LEU A 463 -14.84 -1.04 25.52
N VAL A 464 -15.99 -0.75 26.13
CA VAL A 464 -16.14 -0.74 27.60
C VAL A 464 -17.45 -1.38 28.05
N PRO A 465 -17.50 -2.01 29.24
CA PRO A 465 -18.75 -2.51 29.79
C PRO A 465 -19.75 -1.38 30.09
N ALA A 466 -21.05 -1.70 30.10
CA ALA A 466 -22.12 -0.76 30.42
C ALA A 466 -21.96 -0.09 31.80
N SER A 467 -21.42 -0.81 32.79
CA SER A 467 -21.13 -0.27 34.14
C SER A 467 -20.10 0.87 34.10
N ILE A 468 -19.04 0.71 33.31
CA ILE A 468 -18.01 1.73 33.11
C ILE A 468 -18.56 2.89 32.28
N PHE A 469 -19.30 2.60 31.20
CA PHE A 469 -19.90 3.65 30.38
C PHE A 469 -20.79 4.59 31.19
N THR A 470 -21.58 4.06 32.14
CA THR A 470 -22.43 4.87 33.01
C THR A 470 -21.63 5.93 33.78
N GLU A 471 -20.44 5.58 34.26
CA GLU A 471 -19.56 6.51 34.98
C GLU A 471 -18.83 7.47 34.02
N VAL A 472 -18.37 6.97 32.88
CA VAL A 472 -17.75 7.77 31.82
C VAL A 472 -18.72 8.84 31.30
N ALA A 473 -19.99 8.49 31.07
CA ALA A 473 -21.03 9.42 30.63
C ALA A 473 -21.27 10.57 31.63
N LYS A 474 -21.23 10.29 32.94
CA LYS A 474 -21.32 11.34 33.98
C LYS A 474 -20.11 12.27 33.93
N ARG A 475 -18.90 11.72 33.78
CA ARG A 475 -17.67 12.51 33.69
C ARG A 475 -17.61 13.36 32.42
N LEU A 476 -18.17 12.88 31.31
CA LEU A 476 -18.28 13.65 30.06
C LEU A 476 -19.18 14.89 30.21
N GLN A 477 -20.22 14.84 31.06
CA GLN A 477 -21.08 16.01 31.31
C GLN A 477 -20.34 17.18 31.96
N THR A 478 -19.25 16.93 32.67
CA THR A 478 -18.44 17.96 33.35
C THR A 478 -17.25 18.45 32.52
N LYS A 479 -16.99 17.85 31.35
CA LYS A 479 -15.84 18.15 30.48
C LYS A 479 -16.34 18.67 29.12
N PRO A 480 -16.65 19.98 28.99
CA PRO A 480 -17.26 20.53 27.77
C PRO A 480 -16.36 20.51 26.54
N THR A 481 -15.05 20.33 26.72
CA THR A 481 -14.09 20.19 25.61
C THR A 481 -14.15 18.82 24.94
N LEU A 482 -14.73 17.80 25.60
CA LEU A 482 -14.81 16.44 25.07
C LEU A 482 -16.12 16.23 24.31
N THR A 483 -16.00 15.70 23.09
CA THR A 483 -17.15 15.21 22.31
C THR A 483 -17.07 13.69 22.21
N TYR A 484 -18.21 12.99 22.26
CA TYR A 484 -18.21 11.53 22.18
C TYR A 484 -19.39 10.99 21.37
N TYR A 485 -19.22 9.77 20.87
CA TYR A 485 -20.31 8.89 20.44
C TYR A 485 -20.15 7.54 21.14
N ALA A 486 -21.25 6.96 21.60
CA ALA A 486 -21.28 5.66 22.26
C ALA A 486 -22.49 4.85 21.82
N VAL A 487 -22.29 3.57 21.50
CA VAL A 487 -23.36 2.69 21.00
C VAL A 487 -23.02 1.22 21.30
N THR A 488 -24.03 0.41 21.61
CA THR A 488 -23.89 -1.06 21.66
C THR A 488 -24.26 -1.65 20.29
N LYS A 489 -24.03 -2.94 20.10
CA LYS A 489 -24.35 -3.65 18.84
C LYS A 489 -25.77 -3.36 18.31
N ASP A 490 -26.77 -3.48 19.19
CA ASP A 490 -28.19 -3.29 18.85
C ASP A 490 -28.82 -2.05 19.52
N GLY A 491 -28.00 -1.17 20.11
CA GLY A 491 -28.46 -0.03 20.90
C GLY A 491 -28.64 1.27 20.12
N GLU A 492 -29.21 2.27 20.81
CA GLU A 492 -29.32 3.64 20.32
C GLU A 492 -28.01 4.42 20.54
N LEU A 493 -27.78 5.42 19.69
CA LEU A 493 -26.60 6.28 19.76
C LEU A 493 -26.71 7.26 20.93
N HIS A 494 -25.71 7.24 21.83
CA HIS A 494 -25.53 8.25 22.87
C HIS A 494 -24.42 9.23 22.46
N THR A 495 -24.69 10.53 22.55
CA THR A 495 -23.70 11.56 22.17
C THR A 495 -24.00 12.90 22.83
N ASN A 496 -22.95 13.74 22.97
CA ASN A 496 -23.06 15.16 23.28
C ASN A 496 -22.64 16.06 22.10
N ALA A 497 -22.49 15.50 20.90
CA ALA A 497 -22.15 16.26 19.70
C ALA A 497 -23.23 17.32 19.42
N PRO A 498 -22.84 18.58 19.14
CA PRO A 498 -23.80 19.67 18.98
C PRO A 498 -24.61 19.59 17.67
N SER A 499 -24.12 18.83 16.70
CA SER A 499 -24.79 18.56 15.42
C SER A 499 -24.32 17.22 14.85
N ASP A 500 -25.05 16.73 13.86
CA ASP A 500 -24.64 15.60 13.00
C ASP A 500 -23.55 15.98 11.98
N GLY A 501 -23.04 17.23 12.05
CA GLY A 501 -21.98 17.69 11.17
C GLY A 501 -20.62 17.09 11.53
N PRO A 502 -19.69 17.05 10.57
CA PRO A 502 -18.37 16.45 10.79
C PRO A 502 -17.52 17.29 11.75
N ASN A 503 -16.90 16.63 12.73
CA ASN A 503 -15.86 17.20 13.56
C ASN A 503 -14.48 16.88 12.95
N ALA A 504 -13.78 17.89 12.43
CA ALA A 504 -12.42 17.71 11.94
C ALA A 504 -11.46 17.40 13.09
N VAL A 505 -10.70 16.31 12.95
CA VAL A 505 -9.74 15.82 13.95
C VAL A 505 -8.30 15.82 13.46
N THR A 506 -8.07 15.95 12.15
CA THR A 506 -6.75 16.19 11.56
C THR A 506 -6.89 17.22 10.46
N TRP A 507 -6.03 18.25 10.45
CA TRP A 507 -6.00 19.28 9.41
C TRP A 507 -4.60 19.83 9.18
N GLY A 508 -4.43 20.49 8.04
CA GLY A 508 -3.17 21.08 7.63
C GLY A 508 -3.36 22.43 6.98
N VAL A 509 -2.44 23.35 7.28
CA VAL A 509 -2.37 24.70 6.71
C VAL A 509 -1.08 24.79 5.90
N PHE A 510 -1.22 25.03 4.60
CA PHE A 510 -0.10 25.00 3.65
C PHE A 510 0.01 26.32 2.87
N PRO A 511 1.23 26.79 2.57
CA PRO A 511 1.42 27.99 1.77
C PRO A 511 0.73 27.86 0.39
N GLY A 512 -0.10 28.86 0.04
CA GLY A 512 -0.76 28.92 -1.26
C GLY A 512 -1.89 27.90 -1.47
N LYS A 513 -2.42 27.29 -0.40
CA LYS A 513 -3.58 26.39 -0.45
C LYS A 513 -4.61 26.75 0.61
N GLU A 514 -5.86 26.37 0.37
CA GLU A 514 -6.89 26.33 1.41
C GLU A 514 -6.56 25.27 2.48
N ILE A 515 -7.25 25.34 3.62
CA ILE A 515 -7.09 24.38 4.71
C ILE A 515 -7.56 23.01 4.22
N VAL A 516 -6.73 21.99 4.43
CA VAL A 516 -7.07 20.60 4.13
C VAL A 516 -7.41 19.88 5.43
N GLN A 517 -8.56 19.22 5.50
CA GLN A 517 -9.05 18.55 6.72
C GLN A 517 -9.34 17.06 6.44
N PRO A 518 -8.30 16.24 6.31
CA PRO A 518 -8.44 14.91 5.73
C PRO A 518 -9.04 13.84 6.64
N THR A 519 -9.26 14.17 7.91
CA THR A 519 -9.78 13.20 8.88
C THR A 519 -10.83 13.86 9.75
N ILE A 520 -11.99 13.20 9.82
CA ILE A 520 -13.16 13.68 10.54
C ILE A 520 -13.76 12.58 11.42
N VAL A 521 -14.67 13.00 12.30
CA VAL A 521 -15.51 12.16 13.14
C VAL A 521 -16.97 12.64 12.97
N GLU A 522 -17.89 11.74 12.63
CA GLU A 522 -19.30 12.04 12.38
C GLU A 522 -20.21 10.83 12.65
N SER A 523 -21.50 11.07 12.93
CA SER A 523 -22.44 10.08 13.49
C SER A 523 -22.86 8.97 12.53
N VAL A 524 -23.13 9.27 11.26
CA VAL A 524 -23.58 8.31 10.23
C VAL A 524 -22.48 7.30 9.92
N SER A 525 -21.26 7.76 9.65
CA SER A 525 -20.09 6.89 9.46
C SER A 525 -19.77 6.08 10.71
N PHE A 526 -19.97 6.63 11.91
CA PHE A 526 -19.76 5.89 13.15
C PHE A 526 -20.73 4.72 13.29
N LEU A 527 -22.01 4.91 12.92
CA LEU A 527 -23.00 3.83 12.92
C LEU A 527 -22.71 2.77 11.85
N ALA A 528 -22.27 3.18 10.65
CA ALA A 528 -21.85 2.24 9.61
C ALA A 528 -20.57 1.46 10.01
N TRP A 529 -19.68 2.08 10.77
CA TRP A 529 -18.50 1.45 11.34
C TRP A 529 -18.85 0.50 12.48
N ARG A 530 -19.77 0.88 13.38
CA ARG A 530 -20.25 0.05 14.50
C ARG A 530 -20.57 -1.36 14.03
N ASP A 531 -21.34 -1.50 12.94
CA ASP A 531 -21.77 -2.80 12.42
C ASP A 531 -20.56 -3.67 12.04
N GLU A 532 -19.53 -3.08 11.44
CA GLU A 532 -18.27 -3.76 11.13
C GLU A 532 -17.46 -4.08 12.39
N ALA A 533 -17.32 -3.12 13.31
CA ALA A 533 -16.56 -3.27 14.54
C ALA A 533 -17.08 -4.43 15.38
N PHE A 534 -18.39 -4.54 15.59
CA PHE A 534 -18.99 -5.65 16.32
C PHE A 534 -18.95 -6.95 15.51
N ARG A 535 -19.15 -6.91 14.18
CA ARG A 535 -18.97 -8.10 13.33
C ARG A 535 -17.57 -8.70 13.47
N LEU A 536 -16.52 -7.88 13.47
CA LEU A 536 -15.13 -8.37 13.59
C LEU A 536 -14.88 -9.08 14.92
N GLY A 537 -15.43 -8.58 16.02
CA GLY A 537 -15.33 -9.26 17.31
C GLY A 537 -16.18 -10.53 17.37
N THR A 538 -17.36 -10.56 16.73
CA THR A 538 -18.15 -11.79 16.57
C THR A 538 -17.41 -12.82 15.71
N ASP A 539 -16.76 -12.41 14.63
CA ASP A 539 -15.92 -13.28 13.81
C ASP A 539 -14.73 -13.84 14.61
N TRP A 540 -14.18 -13.04 15.53
CA TRP A 540 -13.15 -13.51 16.45
C TRP A 540 -13.70 -14.58 17.40
N ALA A 541 -14.90 -14.37 17.95
CA ALA A 541 -15.60 -15.40 18.71
C ALA A 541 -15.84 -16.66 17.87
N HIS A 542 -16.16 -16.51 16.58
CA HIS A 542 -16.37 -17.60 15.63
C HIS A 542 -15.11 -18.39 15.26
N CYS A 543 -13.92 -17.95 15.70
CA CYS A 543 -12.71 -18.77 15.62
C CYS A 543 -12.76 -19.98 16.58
N PHE A 544 -13.66 -19.97 17.57
CA PHE A 544 -13.82 -20.99 18.60
C PHE A 544 -15.15 -21.75 18.47
N GLU A 545 -15.18 -22.99 18.98
CA GLU A 545 -16.41 -23.79 19.05
C GLU A 545 -17.43 -23.18 20.02
N SER A 546 -18.72 -23.40 19.75
CA SER A 546 -19.83 -22.71 20.42
C SER A 546 -19.93 -22.94 21.93
N ASN A 547 -19.35 -24.02 22.43
CA ASN A 547 -19.37 -24.48 23.82
C ASN A 547 -18.08 -24.18 24.60
N THR A 548 -17.21 -23.31 24.06
CA THR A 548 -15.95 -22.95 24.72
C THR A 548 -16.12 -21.68 25.55
N ALA A 549 -15.40 -21.60 26.67
CA ALA A 549 -15.38 -20.40 27.51
C ALA A 549 -14.97 -19.14 26.73
N SER A 550 -14.01 -19.27 25.81
CA SER A 550 -13.56 -18.16 24.95
C SER A 550 -14.66 -17.64 24.04
N ARG A 551 -15.44 -18.54 23.45
CA ARG A 551 -16.58 -18.16 22.63
C ARG A 551 -17.59 -17.35 23.43
N VAL A 552 -18.00 -17.88 24.58
CA VAL A 552 -19.01 -17.25 25.46
C VAL A 552 -18.53 -15.87 25.93
N LEU A 553 -17.26 -15.76 26.31
CA LEU A 553 -16.67 -14.49 26.73
C LEU A 553 -16.71 -13.44 25.61
N LEU A 554 -16.23 -13.80 24.41
CA LEU A 554 -16.14 -12.87 23.29
C LEU A 554 -17.53 -12.46 22.78
N ASP A 555 -18.47 -13.39 22.69
CA ASP A 555 -19.87 -13.09 22.36
C ASP A 555 -20.47 -12.13 23.39
N LYS A 556 -20.26 -12.39 24.69
CA LYS A 556 -20.72 -11.49 25.77
C LYS A 556 -20.16 -10.08 25.64
N VAL A 557 -18.85 -9.95 25.37
CA VAL A 557 -18.20 -8.64 25.18
C VAL A 557 -18.85 -7.92 23.98
N MET A 558 -19.10 -8.60 22.87
CA MET A 558 -19.70 -7.99 21.69
C MET A 558 -21.19 -7.66 21.84
N ASP A 559 -21.95 -8.44 22.60
CA ASP A 559 -23.38 -8.24 22.75
C ASP A 559 -23.71 -7.20 23.84
N GLU A 560 -22.88 -7.06 24.87
CA GLU A 560 -23.17 -6.22 26.04
C GLU A 560 -22.36 -4.91 26.12
N TRP A 561 -21.18 -4.82 25.50
CA TRP A 561 -20.29 -3.68 25.70
C TRP A 561 -20.62 -2.52 24.74
N TYR A 562 -20.26 -1.32 25.18
CA TYR A 562 -20.35 -0.11 24.36
C TYR A 562 -19.08 0.06 23.55
N LEU A 563 -19.23 0.34 22.26
CA LEU A 563 -18.22 0.99 21.45
C LEU A 563 -18.32 2.50 21.67
N ILE A 564 -17.23 3.12 22.12
CA ILE A 564 -17.16 4.54 22.41
C ILE A 564 -16.02 5.16 21.62
N ASN A 565 -16.26 6.29 20.97
CA ASN A 565 -15.20 7.20 20.56
C ASN A 565 -15.31 8.53 21.31
N VAL A 566 -14.16 9.11 21.65
CA VAL A 566 -14.01 10.39 22.35
C VAL A 566 -13.01 11.24 21.60
N VAL A 567 -13.32 12.52 21.43
CA VAL A 567 -12.45 13.55 20.85
C VAL A 567 -12.24 14.64 21.89
N ASN A 568 -10.98 15.01 22.16
CA ASN A 568 -10.68 16.25 22.87
C ASN A 568 -10.59 17.41 21.87
N ASN A 569 -11.52 18.36 21.94
CA ASN A 569 -11.52 19.51 21.04
C ASN A 569 -10.45 20.55 21.38
N ASP A 570 -9.89 20.49 22.59
CA ASP A 570 -8.68 21.24 22.94
C ASP A 570 -7.46 20.45 22.48
N PHE A 571 -6.95 20.80 21.29
CA PHE A 571 -5.80 20.13 20.67
C PHE A 571 -4.46 20.51 21.32
N HIS A 572 -4.45 21.41 22.30
CA HIS A 572 -3.25 21.69 23.10
C HIS A 572 -3.07 20.68 24.24
N GLU A 573 -4.12 19.94 24.59
CA GLU A 573 -4.17 19.03 25.74
C GLU A 573 -4.29 17.57 25.30
N ASN A 574 -3.22 16.80 25.49
CA ASN A 574 -3.20 15.38 25.10
C ASN A 574 -3.72 14.45 26.20
N ASP A 575 -3.57 14.84 27.47
CA ASP A 575 -3.82 13.94 28.61
C ASP A 575 -5.29 13.93 29.07
N THR A 576 -6.06 15.01 28.83
CA THR A 576 -7.43 15.16 29.33
C THR A 576 -8.38 14.04 28.93
N ILE A 577 -8.14 13.43 27.76
CA ILE A 577 -8.92 12.28 27.26
C ILE A 577 -8.70 11.03 28.11
N PHE A 578 -7.50 10.83 28.66
CA PHE A 578 -7.16 9.69 29.51
C PHE A 578 -7.68 9.87 30.94
N ASP A 579 -7.70 11.11 31.45
CA ASP A 579 -8.26 11.45 32.77
C ASP A 579 -9.74 11.08 32.88
N LEU A 580 -10.45 10.96 31.74
CA LEU A 580 -11.82 10.47 31.71
C LEU A 580 -11.95 9.09 32.35
N PHE A 581 -10.94 8.25 32.17
CA PHE A 581 -10.93 6.86 32.60
C PHE A 581 -10.13 6.63 33.89
N GLU A 582 -9.63 7.68 34.55
CA GLU A 582 -8.82 7.53 35.76
C GLU A 582 -9.59 6.82 36.87
N GLY A 583 -8.95 5.80 37.47
CA GLY A 583 -9.55 4.98 38.53
C GLY A 583 -10.69 4.04 38.10
N LEU A 584 -11.03 3.99 36.80
CA LEU A 584 -12.00 3.03 36.27
C LEU A 584 -11.31 1.73 35.85
N GLU A 585 -11.91 0.61 36.20
CA GLU A 585 -11.39 -0.73 35.92
C GLU A 585 -12.55 -1.73 35.82
N VAL A 586 -12.45 -2.67 34.89
CA VAL A 586 -13.46 -3.72 34.73
C VAL A 586 -13.45 -4.61 35.97
N THR A 587 -14.62 -4.77 36.59
CA THR A 587 -14.78 -5.67 37.74
C THR A 587 -14.58 -7.12 37.31
N GLU A 588 -13.93 -7.92 38.17
CA GLU A 588 -13.74 -9.36 37.92
C GLU A 588 -12.92 -9.68 36.65
N LEU A 589 -11.91 -8.86 36.35
CA LEU A 589 -10.99 -9.00 35.20
C LEU A 589 -10.44 -10.42 35.02
N ASP A 590 -10.03 -11.04 36.13
CA ASP A 590 -9.40 -12.37 36.16
C ASP A 590 -10.39 -13.53 36.34
N THR A 591 -11.70 -13.25 36.41
CA THR A 591 -12.71 -14.31 36.63
C THR A 591 -12.95 -15.07 35.33
N PRO A 592 -12.71 -16.40 35.29
CA PRO A 592 -12.95 -17.19 34.09
C PRO A 592 -14.43 -17.25 33.74
N THR A 593 -14.72 -17.10 32.46
CA THR A 593 -16.06 -17.30 31.92
C THR A 593 -16.36 -18.80 31.88
N ALA A 594 -17.54 -19.20 32.37
CA ALA A 594 -17.97 -20.60 32.29
C ALA A 594 -18.33 -20.97 30.84
N SER A 595 -17.97 -22.20 30.44
CA SER A 595 -18.25 -22.80 29.13
C SER A 595 -19.72 -23.15 28.93
#